data_AF-A0A510E1Q7-F1
#
_entry.id   AF-A0A510E1Q7-F1
#
_cell.length_a   1.000
_cell.length_b   1.000
_cell.length_c   1.000
_cell.angle_alpha   90.00
_cell.angle_beta   90.00
_cell.angle_gamma   90.00
#
_symmetry.space_group_name_H-M   'P 1'
#
loop_
_entity.id
_entity.type
_entity.pdbx_description
1 polymer ?
#
loop_
_entity_poly.entity_id
_entity_poly.type
_entity_poly.pdbx_seq_one_letter_code
_entity_poly.pdbx_strand_id
1 'polypeptide(L)' 'MEEFSDLNPWWYSRDWRDSLIRWESQKIKWRLSWIDEVSMKPFSLNFVYGAKLVRLLG' A
#
# COMPACT_ATOMS: atom_id res chain seq x y z
N MET A 1 9.29 13.31 13.76
CA MET A 1 8.21 12.94 12.82
C MET A 1 8.79 12.11 11.65
N GLU A 2 9.75 11.22 11.93
CA GLU A 2 10.41 10.32 10.97
C GLU A 2 9.86 8.88 11.04
N GLU A 3 9.26 8.46 12.16
CA GLU A 3 8.89 7.06 12.42
C GLU A 3 7.81 6.47 11.48
N PHE A 4 7.10 7.29 10.72
CA PHE A 4 6.00 6.83 9.86
C PHE A 4 6.36 6.73 8.37
N SER A 5 7.53 7.22 7.96
CA SER A 5 7.94 7.20 6.55
C SER A 5 8.11 5.79 5.99
N ASP A 6 8.60 4.86 6.83
CA ASP A 6 8.80 3.45 6.45
C ASP A 6 7.51 2.64 6.41
N LEU A 7 6.53 3.03 7.23
CA LEU A 7 5.23 2.38 7.29
C LEU A 7 4.41 2.70 6.05
N ASN A 8 4.55 3.93 5.56
CA ASN A 8 3.73 4.44 4.48
C ASN A 8 4.52 5.42 3.60
N PRO A 9 5.35 4.89 2.68
CA PRO A 9 6.22 5.71 1.85
C PRO A 9 5.45 6.64 0.89
N TRP A 10 4.25 6.25 0.49
CA TRP A 10 3.44 7.04 -0.45
C TRP A 10 2.83 8.31 0.17
N TRP A 11 2.84 8.46 1.51
CA TRP A 11 2.45 9.73 2.17
C TRP A 11 3.51 10.83 2.06
N TYR A 12 4.77 10.45 1.88
CA TYR A 12 5.90 11.37 1.96
C TYR A 12 6.74 11.43 0.67
N SER A 13 6.66 10.39 -0.17
CA SER A 13 7.39 10.32 -1.43
C SER A 13 6.59 10.92 -2.58
N ARG A 14 7.21 11.84 -3.34
CA ARG A 14 6.69 12.29 -4.64
C ARG A 14 6.75 11.18 -5.69
N ASP A 15 7.61 10.18 -5.48
CA ASP A 15 7.85 9.05 -6.37
C ASP A 15 7.05 7.81 -5.96
N TRP A 16 5.90 8.00 -5.31
CA TRP A 16 5.01 6.92 -4.87
C TRP A 16 4.65 5.92 -6.00
N ARG A 17 4.67 6.38 -7.26
CA ARG A 17 4.43 5.55 -8.44
C ARG A 17 5.43 4.43 -8.61
N ASP A 18 6.69 4.61 -8.21
CA ASP A 18 7.72 3.57 -8.33
C ASP A 18 7.38 2.34 -7.49
N SER A 19 6.75 2.55 -6.33
CA SER A 19 6.28 1.47 -5.46
C SER A 19 5.10 0.71 -6.09
N LEU A 20 4.21 1.43 -6.78
CA LEU A 20 3.11 0.82 -7.53
C LEU A 20 3.65 -0.03 -8.70
N ILE A 21 4.55 0.52 -9.51
CA ILE A 21 5.19 -0.19 -10.64
C ILE A 21 5.91 -1.45 -10.15
N ARG A 22 6.63 -1.36 -9.02
CA ARG A 22 7.27 -2.53 -8.39
C ARG A 22 6.25 -3.58 -7.96
N TRP A 23 5.13 -3.19 -7.34
CA TRP A 23 4.06 -4.14 -6.98
C TRP A 23 3.40 -4.76 -8.23
N GLU A 24 3.16 -3.97 -9.26
CA GLU A 24 2.55 -4.43 -10.52
C GLU A 24 3.41 -5.46 -11.26
N SER A 25 4.73 -5.37 -11.13
CA SER A 25 5.67 -6.32 -11.74
C SER A 25 5.89 -7.61 -10.94
N GLN A 26 5.36 -7.74 -9.72
CA GLN A 26 5.49 -8.97 -8.95
C GLN A 26 4.65 -10.12 -9.54
N LYS A 27 5.24 -11.31 -9.60
CA LYS A 27 4.57 -12.55 -10.06
C LYS A 27 3.41 -12.96 -9.13
N ILE A 28 3.57 -12.72 -7.83
CA ILE A 28 2.56 -13.01 -6.80
C ILE A 28 2.19 -11.68 -6.16
N LYS A 29 0.90 -11.32 -6.21
CA LYS A 29 0.38 -10.09 -5.64
C LYS A 29 -0.53 -10.42 -4.47
N TRP A 30 -0.26 -9.81 -3.31
CA TRP A 30 -1.20 -9.80 -2.21
C TRP A 30 -2.22 -8.69 -2.43
N ARG A 31 -3.50 -9.08 -2.57
CA ARG A 31 -4.63 -8.16 -2.70
C ARG A 31 -5.79 -8.72 -1.88
N LEU A 32 -6.36 -7.90 -1.01
CA LEU A 32 -7.52 -8.27 -0.21
C LEU A 32 -8.73 -8.39 -1.14
N SER A 33 -9.44 -9.52 -1.10
CA SER A 33 -10.56 -9.79 -1.99
C SER A 33 -11.69 -8.77 -1.83
N TRP A 34 -11.92 -8.33 -0.59
CA TRP A 34 -12.99 -7.40 -0.25
C TRP A 34 -12.74 -5.96 -0.74
N ILE A 35 -11.57 -5.64 -1.29
CA ILE A 35 -11.27 -4.25 -1.68
C ILE A 35 -12.17 -3.74 -2.82
N ASP A 36 -12.72 -4.65 -3.63
CA ASP A 36 -13.71 -4.33 -4.67
C ASP A 36 -15.14 -4.20 -4.12
N GLU A 37 -15.37 -4.67 -2.90
CA GLU A 37 -16.69 -4.66 -2.24
C GLU A 37 -16.93 -3.36 -1.49
N VAL A 38 -15.87 -2.57 -1.24
CA VAL A 38 -15.96 -1.28 -0.54
C VAL A 38 -16.22 -0.14 -1.52
N SER A 39 -17.38 0.51 -1.39
CA SER A 39 -17.69 1.72 -2.15
C SER A 39 -16.81 2.89 -1.68
N MET A 40 -15.96 3.38 -2.57
CA MET A 40 -15.19 4.62 -2.37
C MET A 40 -16.02 5.89 -2.66
N LYS A 41 -17.34 5.74 -2.81
CA LYS A 41 -18.29 6.82 -3.12
C LYS A 41 -19.41 6.93 -2.07
N PRO A 42 -19.81 8.17 -1.69
CA PRO A 42 -19.12 9.44 -2.02
C PRO A 42 -17.71 9.46 -1.39
N PHE A 43 -16.86 10.42 -1.79
CA PHE A 43 -15.50 10.52 -1.28
C PHE A 43 -15.50 10.39 0.24
N SER A 44 -14.96 9.27 0.73
CA SER A 44 -14.86 8.94 2.14
C SER A 44 -13.41 8.62 2.46
N LEU A 45 -12.94 9.10 3.60
CA LEU A 45 -11.60 8.80 4.09
C LEU A 45 -11.62 7.35 4.63
N ASN A 46 -11.11 6.42 3.82
CA ASN A 46 -11.01 5.01 4.19
C ASN A 46 -9.55 4.67 4.47
N PHE A 47 -9.28 4.09 5.64
CA PHE A 47 -7.97 3.55 5.97
C PHE A 47 -8.01 2.03 5.83
N VAL A 48 -7.26 1.50 4.87
CA VAL A 48 -7.04 0.05 4.74
C VAL A 48 -5.74 -0.29 5.45
N TYR A 49 -5.84 -0.96 6.61
CA TYR A 49 -4.70 -1.48 7.33
C TYR A 49 -4.53 -2.96 7.03
N GLY A 50 -3.32 -3.37 6.69
CA GLY A 50 -2.97 -4.77 6.43
C GLY A 50 -1.55 -5.06 6.87
N ALA A 51 -1.26 -6.33 7.16
CA ALA A 51 0.09 -6.75 7.47
C ALA A 51 1.00 -6.48 6.27
N LYS A 52 1.99 -5.59 6.43
CA LYS A 52 3.08 -5.46 5.46
C LYS A 52 3.93 -6.73 5.59
N LEU A 53 4.00 -7.52 4.52
CA LEU A 53 4.97 -8.61 4.46
C LEU A 53 6.37 -8.00 4.38
N VAL A 54 7.01 -7.81 5.54
CA VAL A 54 8.44 -7.44 5.60
C VAL A 54 9.22 -8.72 5.35
N ARG A 55 9.78 -8.87 4.14
CA ARG A 55 10.73 -9.95 3.88
C ARG A 55 12.06 -9.56 4.52
N LEU A 56 12.39 -10.15 5.66
CA LEU A 56 13.74 -10.12 6.20
C LEU A 56 14.63 -10.93 5.26
N LEU A 57 15.48 -10.26 4.48
CA LEU A 57 16.61 -10.91 3.83
C LEU A 57 17.76 -10.88 4.86
N GLY A 58 18.14 -12.07 5.33
CA GLY A 58 19.37 -12.29 6.08
C GLY A 58 20.58 -12.42 5.15
#